data_AF-A0A9X5JL84-F1
#
_entry.id   AF-A0A9X5JL84-F1
#
_cell.length_a   1.000
_cell.length_b   1.000
_cell.length_c   1.000
_cell.angle_alpha   90.00
_cell.angle_beta   90.00
_cell.angle_gamma   90.00
#
_symmetry.space_group_name_H-M   'P 1'
#
loop_
_entity.id
_entity.type
_entity.pdbx_description
1 polymer ?
#
loop_
_entity_poly.entity_id
_entity_poly.type
_entity_poly.pdbx_seq_one_letter_code
_entity_poly.pdbx_strand_id
1 'polypeptide(L)'
;MVTRRQNISAAAFFDLVGDPLVNTDANPLDNSRNTPEKYEYNLSRTARRLYPQNPSAGFELLRFGRVISTGHEILTPAGAPLWRTINFPGGTGIANLASSDIKKYSDADFPHWTGWRMVDDDTDNNSQCNSPFIAGLHESGHLSDLSSRLVCHFPLEWSVAIFEQRYSWLKIGSDDVPAKSEEDYDRLKSHASALFFDTGEFGTERQWHFHPVAFINHFRKCCWLSKQELKQLVPRNVLRMAGRNDYRWEAITYRDGAGSIADNIHTHMNRMMQKYLITNPLRIACFMGNGIQETGWLGSMEEGYRYTERDPRTHQVIRRYNIWYYPWYGRGLLQLTSPVNYFDYFSFRGRTCPENIKNTLINEYNRLYSNRGIRYTDNHLSDTENNVAEDIIQWRNNVSSDSYEATSSAGFYWIERGMAPYADNEHVLERCSVNTRVSGIKIYYRSQAFWQASAAVNLPGQINNEQYQGLNGFDARCCVYGSVIAVLTEQKFPDSHNTPVNEKPESNQLRRA
;
A
#
# COMPACT_ATOMS: atom_id res chain seq x y z
N MET A 1 -17.02 -6.88 9.63
CA MET A 1 -17.59 -7.46 8.41
C MET A 1 -19.00 -6.92 8.25
N VAL A 2 -19.40 -6.54 7.04
CA VAL A 2 -20.76 -6.09 6.73
C VAL A 2 -21.37 -6.99 5.67
N THR A 3 -22.63 -7.35 5.82
CA THR A 3 -23.39 -8.07 4.79
C THR A 3 -24.38 -7.12 4.14
N ARG A 4 -24.58 -7.26 2.83
CA ARG A 4 -25.61 -6.53 2.08
C ARG A 4 -26.56 -7.50 1.39
N ARG A 5 -27.83 -7.13 1.26
CA ARG A 5 -28.83 -7.83 0.44
C ARG A 5 -29.44 -6.86 -0.57
N GLN A 6 -29.88 -7.37 -1.71
CA GLN A 6 -30.65 -6.56 -2.65
C GLN A 6 -31.92 -6.04 -1.97
N ASN A 7 -32.22 -4.76 -2.16
CA ASN A 7 -33.42 -4.15 -1.62
C ASN A 7 -34.65 -4.72 -2.36
N ILE A 8 -35.69 -5.05 -1.59
CA ILE A 8 -36.89 -5.74 -2.08
C ILE A 8 -37.77 -4.80 -2.92
N SER A 9 -37.79 -3.51 -2.58
CA SER A 9 -38.62 -2.50 -3.22
C SER A 9 -37.90 -1.73 -4.33
N ALA A 10 -36.57 -1.70 -4.28
CA ALA A 10 -35.74 -1.01 -5.26
C ALA A 10 -34.52 -1.87 -5.63
N ALA A 11 -34.68 -2.74 -6.63
CA ALA A 11 -33.65 -3.70 -7.07
C ALA A 11 -32.28 -3.06 -7.42
N ALA A 12 -32.25 -1.74 -7.64
CA ALA A 12 -31.04 -0.96 -7.83
C ALA A 12 -30.13 -0.91 -6.58
N PHE A 13 -30.70 -1.00 -5.37
CA PHE A 13 -30.02 -0.78 -4.10
C PHE A 13 -29.74 -2.05 -3.31
N PHE A 14 -28.81 -1.94 -2.37
CA PHE A 14 -28.36 -3.03 -1.52
C PHE A 14 -28.24 -2.57 -0.07
N ASP A 15 -29.18 -3.04 0.77
CA ASP A 15 -29.30 -2.67 2.18
C ASP A 15 -28.33 -3.46 3.04
N LEU A 16 -27.85 -2.85 4.14
CA LEU A 16 -27.10 -3.56 5.17
C LEU A 16 -27.99 -4.59 5.87
N VAL A 17 -27.40 -5.75 6.21
CA VAL A 17 -28.09 -6.84 6.90
C VAL A 17 -27.47 -7.05 8.27
N GLY A 18 -28.28 -6.78 9.31
CA GLY A 18 -27.84 -6.82 10.70
C GLY A 18 -26.76 -5.80 11.03
N ASP A 19 -26.30 -5.82 12.28
CA ASP A 19 -25.22 -4.95 12.74
C ASP A 19 -23.85 -5.40 12.21
N PRO A 20 -22.90 -4.49 11.93
CA PRO A 20 -21.55 -4.86 11.53
C PRO A 20 -20.90 -5.85 12.52
N LEU A 21 -20.49 -7.01 12.02
CA LEU A 21 -19.81 -8.02 12.82
C LEU A 21 -18.37 -7.58 13.10
N VAL A 22 -18.06 -7.24 14.35
CA VAL A 22 -16.74 -6.80 14.78
C VAL A 22 -16.06 -7.92 15.54
N ASN A 23 -15.01 -8.49 14.94
CA ASN A 23 -14.14 -9.47 15.59
C ASN A 23 -14.90 -10.68 16.21
N THR A 24 -16.05 -11.05 15.65
CA THR A 24 -16.98 -12.06 16.21
C THR A 24 -16.34 -13.45 16.37
N ASP A 25 -15.44 -13.83 15.46
CA ASP A 25 -14.77 -15.13 15.46
C ASP A 25 -13.38 -15.09 16.13
N ALA A 26 -13.11 -14.08 16.96
CA ALA A 26 -11.81 -13.90 17.58
C ALA A 26 -11.54 -14.96 18.64
N ASN A 27 -10.29 -15.42 18.71
CA ASN A 27 -9.81 -16.17 19.85
C ASN A 27 -9.10 -15.20 20.82
N PRO A 28 -9.47 -15.14 22.11
CA PRO A 28 -8.82 -14.27 23.09
C PRO A 28 -7.30 -14.49 23.21
N LEU A 29 -6.80 -15.69 22.90
CA LEU A 29 -5.36 -16.00 22.88
C LEU A 29 -4.60 -15.24 21.77
N ASP A 30 -5.31 -14.78 20.74
CA ASP A 30 -4.75 -13.99 19.66
C ASP A 30 -4.70 -12.49 20.01
N ASN A 31 -5.12 -12.05 21.21
CA ASN A 31 -5.06 -10.64 21.64
C ASN A 31 -3.69 -10.32 22.27
N SER A 32 -3.14 -9.11 22.02
CA SER A 32 -1.89 -8.67 22.69
C SER A 32 -2.17 -7.41 23.48
N ARG A 33 -1.40 -7.18 24.55
CA ARG A 33 -1.54 -5.99 25.40
C ARG A 33 -1.41 -4.66 24.62
N ASN A 34 -0.77 -4.68 23.45
CA ASN A 34 -0.42 -3.48 22.69
C ASN A 34 -1.24 -3.32 21.39
N THR A 35 -2.15 -4.24 21.09
CA THR A 35 -2.98 -4.18 19.87
C THR A 35 -4.44 -4.10 20.27
N PRO A 36 -5.22 -3.13 19.74
CA PRO A 36 -6.67 -3.11 19.90
C PRO A 36 -7.30 -4.44 19.49
N GLU A 37 -8.46 -4.80 20.06
CA GLU A 37 -9.25 -5.99 19.73
C GLU A 37 -9.89 -5.92 18.32
N LYS A 38 -9.08 -5.63 17.30
CA LYS A 38 -9.50 -5.59 15.90
C LYS A 38 -8.96 -6.82 15.20
N TYR A 39 -9.85 -7.52 14.50
CA TYR A 39 -9.56 -8.69 13.67
C TYR A 39 -8.27 -8.53 12.84
N GLU A 40 -8.12 -7.39 12.18
CA GLU A 40 -7.00 -7.09 11.29
C GLU A 40 -5.63 -7.13 11.97
N TYR A 41 -5.52 -6.59 13.18
CA TYR A 41 -4.24 -6.57 13.92
C TYR A 41 -3.87 -7.93 14.51
N ASN A 42 -4.85 -8.82 14.67
CA ASN A 42 -4.64 -10.16 15.22
C ASN A 42 -4.35 -11.22 14.13
N LEU A 43 -4.54 -10.88 12.85
CA LEU A 43 -4.41 -11.81 11.72
C LEU A 43 -3.11 -12.61 11.71
N SER A 44 -1.95 -12.01 12.02
CA SER A 44 -0.67 -12.74 12.05
C SER A 44 -0.70 -13.89 13.05
N ARG A 45 -1.21 -13.63 14.26
CA ARG A 45 -1.26 -14.60 15.35
C ARG A 45 -2.32 -15.66 15.10
N THR A 46 -3.48 -15.24 14.63
CA THR A 46 -4.52 -16.17 14.15
C THR A 46 -3.98 -17.08 13.04
N ALA A 47 -3.17 -16.55 12.10
CA ALA A 47 -2.57 -17.33 11.04
C ALA A 47 -1.55 -18.35 11.56
N ARG A 48 -0.67 -17.95 12.49
CA ARG A 48 0.30 -18.85 13.13
C ARG A 48 -0.38 -19.99 13.89
N ARG A 49 -1.51 -19.70 14.54
CA ARG A 49 -2.28 -20.68 15.31
C ARG A 49 -3.06 -21.65 14.42
N LEU A 50 -3.72 -21.15 13.38
CA LEU A 50 -4.59 -21.95 12.51
C LEU A 50 -3.86 -22.64 11.36
N TYR A 51 -2.75 -22.06 10.89
CA TYR A 51 -1.98 -22.53 9.74
C TYR A 51 -0.48 -22.61 10.06
N PRO A 52 -0.07 -23.37 11.09
CA PRO A 52 1.31 -23.37 11.57
C PRO A 52 2.34 -23.85 10.52
N GLN A 53 1.91 -24.61 9.51
CA GLN A 53 2.79 -25.09 8.43
C GLN A 53 3.16 -23.99 7.43
N ASN A 54 2.29 -22.99 7.24
CA ASN A 54 2.61 -21.78 6.47
C ASN A 54 1.70 -20.62 6.92
N PRO A 55 2.09 -19.91 7.99
CA PRO A 55 1.33 -18.78 8.51
C PRO A 55 1.14 -17.66 7.48
N SER A 56 2.09 -17.47 6.56
CA SER A 56 2.02 -16.45 5.51
C SER A 56 0.91 -16.74 4.49
N ALA A 57 0.72 -18.00 4.09
CA ALA A 57 -0.41 -18.44 3.27
C ALA A 57 -1.73 -18.36 4.06
N GLY A 58 -1.73 -18.77 5.33
CA GLY A 58 -2.86 -18.64 6.22
C GLY A 58 -3.32 -17.19 6.41
N PHE A 59 -2.38 -16.26 6.49
CA PHE A 59 -2.65 -14.82 6.59
C PHE A 59 -3.40 -14.29 5.36
N GLU A 60 -2.99 -14.71 4.15
CA GLU A 60 -3.69 -14.36 2.91
C GLU A 60 -5.08 -14.99 2.86
N LEU A 61 -5.21 -16.27 3.24
CA LEU A 61 -6.51 -16.94 3.33
C LEU A 61 -7.45 -16.17 4.25
N LEU A 62 -7.03 -15.86 5.48
CA LEU A 62 -7.84 -15.14 6.47
C LEU A 62 -8.24 -13.73 6.01
N ARG A 63 -7.44 -13.08 5.15
CA ARG A 63 -7.68 -11.72 4.67
C ARG A 63 -8.54 -11.67 3.41
N PHE A 64 -8.26 -12.56 2.45
CA PHE A 64 -8.84 -12.48 1.10
C PHE A 64 -9.80 -13.65 0.78
N GLY A 65 -9.94 -14.61 1.69
CA GLY A 65 -10.60 -15.88 1.40
C GLY A 65 -9.83 -16.76 0.41
N ARG A 66 -8.61 -16.38 0.01
CA ARG A 66 -7.75 -17.13 -0.91
C ARG A 66 -6.28 -16.73 -0.74
N VAL A 67 -5.37 -17.59 -1.16
CA VAL A 67 -3.96 -17.24 -1.37
C VAL A 67 -3.85 -16.47 -2.69
N ILE A 68 -3.30 -15.26 -2.64
CA ILE A 68 -3.07 -14.39 -3.80
C ILE A 68 -1.61 -14.49 -4.31
N SER A 69 -0.68 -14.92 -3.47
CA SER A 69 0.74 -15.09 -3.82
C SER A 69 1.08 -16.55 -4.16
N THR A 70 0.28 -17.23 -4.98
CA THR A 70 0.39 -18.68 -5.25
C THR A 70 1.73 -19.13 -5.82
N GLY A 71 2.50 -18.24 -6.46
CA GLY A 71 3.86 -18.52 -6.92
C GLY A 71 4.92 -18.56 -5.80
N HIS A 72 4.59 -18.11 -4.58
CA HIS A 72 5.52 -18.02 -3.45
C HIS A 72 4.97 -18.66 -2.17
N GLU A 73 3.66 -18.90 -2.10
CA GLU A 73 2.95 -19.38 -0.92
C GLU A 73 2.19 -20.66 -1.22
N ILE A 74 2.27 -21.63 -0.30
CA ILE A 74 1.52 -22.87 -0.36
C ILE A 74 0.72 -23.01 0.92
N LEU A 75 -0.61 -23.07 0.77
CA LEU A 75 -1.52 -23.33 1.88
C LEU A 75 -1.53 -24.81 2.22
N THR A 76 -1.36 -25.13 3.51
CA THR A 76 -1.35 -26.50 4.01
C THR A 76 -2.32 -26.63 5.19
N PRO A 77 -3.30 -27.54 5.14
CA PRO A 77 -3.65 -28.41 4.01
C PRO A 77 -4.21 -27.61 2.82
N ALA A 78 -4.04 -28.14 1.61
CA ALA A 78 -4.62 -27.55 0.41
C ALA A 78 -6.15 -27.48 0.54
N GLY A 79 -6.74 -26.35 0.14
CA GLY A 79 -8.19 -26.14 0.23
C GLY A 79 -8.74 -25.98 1.64
N ALA A 80 -7.90 -25.60 2.62
CA ALA A 80 -8.38 -25.34 3.99
C ALA A 80 -9.57 -24.35 3.99
N PRO A 81 -10.68 -24.67 4.69
CA PRO A 81 -11.84 -23.80 4.71
C PRO A 81 -11.57 -22.54 5.54
N LEU A 82 -12.33 -21.48 5.24
CA LEU A 82 -12.38 -20.26 6.03
C LEU A 82 -13.81 -20.05 6.53
N TRP A 83 -14.15 -20.72 7.61
CA TRP A 83 -15.45 -20.56 8.27
C TRP A 83 -15.51 -19.21 8.98
N ARG A 84 -16.49 -18.38 8.64
CA ARG A 84 -16.74 -17.07 9.25
C ARG A 84 -18.20 -16.89 9.58
N THR A 85 -18.43 -16.24 10.71
CA THR A 85 -19.77 -15.77 11.08
C THR A 85 -20.18 -14.62 10.16
N ILE A 86 -21.37 -14.71 9.58
CA ILE A 86 -21.97 -13.70 8.70
C ILE A 86 -23.40 -13.40 9.14
N ASN A 87 -23.87 -12.18 8.90
CA ASN A 87 -25.29 -11.88 8.96
C ASN A 87 -25.97 -12.27 7.65
N PHE A 88 -27.22 -12.69 7.74
CA PHE A 88 -28.11 -12.92 6.61
C PHE A 88 -29.55 -12.54 7.02
N PRO A 89 -30.52 -12.43 6.10
CA PRO A 89 -31.87 -11.95 6.45
C PRO A 89 -32.59 -12.71 7.57
N GLY A 90 -32.23 -13.97 7.83
CA GLY A 90 -32.79 -14.79 8.91
C GLY A 90 -31.98 -14.79 10.21
N GLY A 91 -30.99 -13.90 10.36
CA GLY A 91 -30.16 -13.77 11.56
C GLY A 91 -28.67 -13.94 11.26
N THR A 92 -28.01 -14.83 11.99
CA THR A 92 -26.55 -15.03 11.90
C THR A 92 -26.26 -16.50 11.59
N GLY A 93 -25.30 -16.73 10.69
CA GLY A 93 -24.89 -18.07 10.26
C GLY A 93 -23.40 -18.14 9.98
N ILE A 94 -22.91 -19.32 9.60
CA ILE A 94 -21.49 -19.53 9.30
C ILE A 94 -21.35 -19.88 7.82
N ALA A 95 -20.41 -19.23 7.12
CA ALA A 95 -20.10 -19.50 5.72
C ALA A 95 -18.62 -19.80 5.51
N ASN A 96 -18.30 -20.71 4.59
CA ASN A 96 -16.93 -20.95 4.14
C ASN A 96 -16.56 -19.92 3.06
N LEU A 97 -15.90 -18.84 3.45
CA LEU A 97 -15.50 -17.78 2.53
C LEU A 97 -14.41 -18.23 1.53
N ALA A 98 -13.74 -19.35 1.81
CA ALA A 98 -12.75 -19.94 0.90
C ALA A 98 -13.36 -20.83 -0.19
N SER A 99 -14.68 -21.10 -0.15
CA SER A 99 -15.34 -21.89 -1.19
C SER A 99 -15.13 -21.27 -2.58
N SER A 100 -15.00 -22.13 -3.60
CA SER A 100 -14.97 -21.76 -5.01
C SER A 100 -16.26 -21.08 -5.46
N ASP A 101 -17.38 -21.35 -4.79
CA ASP A 101 -18.68 -20.75 -5.09
C ASP A 101 -18.74 -19.28 -4.68
N ILE A 102 -17.82 -18.84 -3.80
CA ILE A 102 -17.74 -17.45 -3.34
C ILE A 102 -16.86 -16.64 -4.30
N LYS A 103 -17.51 -15.74 -5.03
CA LYS A 103 -16.83 -14.71 -5.84
C LYS A 103 -16.13 -13.69 -4.92
N LYS A 104 -14.88 -13.38 -5.24
CA LYS A 104 -13.99 -12.52 -4.44
C LYS A 104 -13.58 -11.33 -5.29
N TYR A 105 -13.78 -10.13 -4.75
CA TYR A 105 -13.58 -8.86 -5.43
C TYR A 105 -12.54 -8.03 -4.68
N SER A 106 -11.99 -7.04 -5.36
CA SER A 106 -10.97 -6.10 -4.91
C SER A 106 -11.42 -4.66 -5.18
N ASP A 107 -10.63 -3.68 -4.75
CA ASP A 107 -10.90 -2.27 -5.05
C ASP A 107 -10.73 -1.91 -6.54
N ALA A 108 -10.15 -2.81 -7.35
CA ALA A 108 -10.11 -2.69 -8.79
C ALA A 108 -11.42 -3.13 -9.48
N ASP A 109 -12.35 -3.73 -8.73
CA ASP A 109 -13.64 -4.18 -9.23
C ASP A 109 -14.72 -3.12 -8.98
N PHE A 110 -15.79 -3.12 -9.79
CA PHE A 110 -16.92 -2.19 -9.71
C PHE A 110 -18.21 -2.94 -9.32
N PRO A 111 -18.30 -3.47 -8.08
CA PRO A 111 -19.36 -4.38 -7.73
C PRO A 111 -20.72 -3.69 -7.58
N HIS A 112 -21.75 -4.33 -8.13
CA HIS A 112 -23.09 -3.75 -8.20
C HIS A 112 -23.76 -3.54 -6.84
N TRP A 113 -23.43 -4.35 -5.83
CA TRP A 113 -23.90 -4.14 -4.45
C TRP A 113 -23.26 -2.94 -3.74
N THR A 114 -22.34 -2.23 -4.40
CA THR A 114 -21.78 -0.94 -3.95
C THR A 114 -22.27 0.24 -4.78
N GLY A 115 -23.28 0.02 -5.64
CA GLY A 115 -23.93 1.05 -6.44
C GLY A 115 -23.45 1.15 -7.89
N TRP A 116 -22.36 0.48 -8.26
CA TRP A 116 -21.87 0.48 -9.65
C TRP A 116 -22.80 -0.30 -10.58
N ARG A 117 -23.10 0.22 -11.76
CA ARG A 117 -23.96 -0.47 -12.74
C ARG A 117 -23.44 -0.27 -14.15
N MET A 118 -23.34 -1.37 -14.90
CA MET A 118 -23.14 -1.31 -16.34
C MET A 118 -24.51 -1.17 -17.02
N VAL A 119 -24.62 -0.26 -17.98
CA VAL A 119 -25.84 0.03 -18.73
C VAL A 119 -25.53 -0.13 -20.22
N ASP A 120 -26.18 -1.11 -20.85
CA ASP A 120 -26.00 -1.45 -22.28
C ASP A 120 -27.33 -1.96 -22.89
N ASP A 121 -28.45 -1.51 -22.33
CA ASP A 121 -29.81 -1.88 -22.75
C ASP A 121 -30.40 -0.94 -23.81
N ASP A 122 -29.74 0.18 -24.11
CA ASP A 122 -29.97 0.98 -25.31
C ASP A 122 -28.95 0.58 -26.38
N THR A 123 -29.34 -0.26 -27.34
CA THR A 123 -28.43 -0.79 -28.37
C THR A 123 -28.38 0.04 -29.65
N ASP A 124 -29.14 1.13 -29.74
CA ASP A 124 -29.13 1.98 -30.93
C ASP A 124 -27.91 2.93 -30.94
N ASN A 125 -27.76 3.69 -32.02
CA ASN A 125 -26.66 4.64 -32.16
C ASN A 125 -27.13 6.10 -32.31
N ASN A 126 -28.38 6.40 -31.95
CA ASN A 126 -29.00 7.72 -32.14
C ASN A 126 -28.77 8.70 -30.97
N SER A 127 -28.05 8.26 -29.93
CA SER A 127 -27.70 9.10 -28.76
C SER A 127 -28.89 9.76 -28.05
N GLN A 128 -30.09 9.18 -28.11
CA GLN A 128 -31.26 9.66 -27.38
C GLN A 128 -31.31 9.17 -25.92
N CYS A 129 -30.47 8.19 -25.56
CA CYS A 129 -30.50 7.54 -24.25
C CYS A 129 -31.87 6.88 -23.98
N ASN A 130 -32.24 5.94 -24.84
CA ASN A 130 -33.48 5.18 -24.76
C ASN A 130 -33.41 4.01 -23.77
N SER A 131 -32.47 4.04 -22.81
CA SER A 131 -32.23 2.97 -21.84
C SER A 131 -33.45 2.80 -20.91
N PRO A 132 -34.16 1.65 -20.94
CA PRO A 132 -35.24 1.38 -20.02
C PRO A 132 -34.79 1.41 -18.55
N PHE A 133 -33.56 0.99 -18.27
CA PHE A 133 -32.98 1.06 -16.93
C PHE A 133 -32.82 2.50 -16.44
N ILE A 134 -32.26 3.40 -17.26
CA ILE A 134 -32.09 4.81 -16.89
C ILE A 134 -33.46 5.50 -16.75
N ALA A 135 -34.39 5.23 -17.66
CA ALA A 135 -35.76 5.74 -17.57
C ALA A 135 -36.44 5.31 -16.26
N GLY A 136 -36.35 4.02 -15.90
CA GLY A 136 -36.90 3.52 -14.63
C GLY A 136 -36.24 4.13 -13.38
N LEU A 137 -34.93 4.43 -13.43
CA LEU A 137 -34.26 5.18 -12.36
C LEU A 137 -34.76 6.63 -12.27
N HIS A 138 -35.05 7.26 -13.40
CA HIS A 138 -35.60 8.62 -13.45
C HIS A 138 -37.02 8.66 -12.87
N GLU A 139 -37.91 7.76 -13.32
CA GLU A 139 -39.30 7.66 -12.86
C GLU A 139 -39.40 7.36 -11.36
N SER A 140 -38.50 6.51 -10.84
CA SER A 140 -38.44 6.19 -9.41
C SER A 140 -37.73 7.25 -8.56
N GLY A 141 -37.18 8.32 -9.15
CA GLY A 141 -36.49 9.39 -8.44
C GLY A 141 -35.08 9.02 -7.93
N HIS A 142 -34.50 7.92 -8.43
CA HIS A 142 -33.21 7.38 -7.97
C HIS A 142 -32.03 7.67 -8.91
N LEU A 143 -32.26 8.32 -10.05
CA LEU A 143 -31.20 8.62 -11.01
C LEU A 143 -30.09 9.50 -10.39
N SER A 144 -30.44 10.52 -9.61
CA SER A 144 -29.47 11.39 -8.95
C SER A 144 -28.54 10.62 -8.01
N ASP A 145 -29.08 9.61 -7.31
CA ASP A 145 -28.34 8.83 -6.31
C ASP A 145 -27.30 7.89 -6.95
N LEU A 146 -27.56 7.44 -8.17
CA LEU A 146 -26.77 6.40 -8.85
C LEU A 146 -26.00 6.88 -10.08
N SER A 147 -26.35 8.02 -10.67
CA SER A 147 -25.74 8.53 -11.91
C SER A 147 -24.21 8.55 -11.89
N SER A 148 -23.60 8.92 -10.76
CA SER A 148 -22.14 8.93 -10.58
C SER A 148 -21.49 7.54 -10.61
N ARG A 149 -22.27 6.46 -10.57
CA ARG A 149 -21.81 5.07 -10.57
C ARG A 149 -22.35 4.26 -11.75
N LEU A 150 -22.97 4.92 -12.72
CA LEU A 150 -23.33 4.28 -13.98
C LEU A 150 -22.10 4.25 -14.91
N VAL A 151 -21.93 3.12 -15.57
CA VAL A 151 -20.96 2.89 -16.64
C VAL A 151 -21.79 2.55 -17.87
N CYS A 152 -21.98 3.52 -18.75
CA CYS A 152 -22.95 3.44 -19.84
C CYS A 152 -22.27 3.23 -21.18
N HIS A 153 -22.78 2.31 -22.00
CA HIS A 153 -22.26 2.05 -23.33
C HIS A 153 -23.02 2.88 -24.36
N PHE A 154 -22.38 3.93 -24.91
CA PHE A 154 -23.00 4.85 -25.86
C PHE A 154 -22.03 5.25 -26.98
N PRO A 155 -22.53 5.66 -28.16
CA PRO A 155 -21.69 6.23 -29.21
C PRO A 155 -20.85 7.42 -28.71
N LEU A 156 -19.62 7.56 -29.21
CA LEU A 156 -18.74 8.65 -28.80
C LEU A 156 -19.25 10.00 -29.32
N GLU A 157 -19.42 10.98 -28.41
CA GLU A 157 -20.04 12.24 -28.78
C GLU A 157 -19.21 13.11 -29.75
N TRP A 158 -17.90 12.88 -29.77
CA TRP A 158 -16.91 13.75 -30.40
C TRP A 158 -16.47 13.28 -31.80
N SER A 159 -17.15 12.28 -32.36
CA SER A 159 -16.79 11.68 -33.65
C SER A 159 -17.63 12.21 -34.81
N VAL A 160 -16.96 12.81 -35.79
CA VAL A 160 -17.59 13.31 -37.03
C VAL A 160 -18.16 12.17 -37.89
N ALA A 161 -17.50 10.99 -37.87
CA ALA A 161 -17.83 9.88 -38.74
C ALA A 161 -19.23 9.30 -38.48
N ILE A 162 -19.71 9.42 -37.25
CA ILE A 162 -21.00 8.88 -36.82
C ILE A 162 -22.05 9.97 -36.57
N PHE A 163 -21.79 11.22 -36.96
CA PHE A 163 -22.72 12.34 -36.73
C PHE A 163 -24.13 12.04 -37.26
N GLU A 164 -24.23 11.58 -38.51
CA GLU A 164 -25.53 11.29 -39.14
C GLU A 164 -26.25 10.12 -38.46
N GLN A 165 -25.50 9.10 -38.03
CA GLN A 165 -26.06 7.96 -37.30
C GLN A 165 -26.67 8.41 -35.97
N ARG A 166 -26.04 9.37 -35.30
CA ARG A 166 -26.47 9.93 -34.03
C ARG A 166 -27.63 10.89 -34.17
N TYR A 167 -27.62 11.78 -35.17
CA TYR A 167 -28.51 12.93 -35.16
C TYR A 167 -29.56 12.97 -36.26
N SER A 168 -29.54 12.05 -37.25
CA SER A 168 -30.49 12.08 -38.37
C SER A 168 -31.96 12.02 -37.96
N TRP A 169 -32.28 11.44 -36.80
CA TRP A 169 -33.64 11.43 -36.24
C TRP A 169 -34.19 12.84 -36.00
N LEU A 170 -33.34 13.85 -35.75
CA LEU A 170 -33.76 15.24 -35.58
C LEU A 170 -34.44 15.82 -36.82
N LYS A 171 -34.24 15.26 -38.01
CA LYS A 171 -34.96 15.66 -39.24
C LYS A 171 -36.43 15.24 -39.21
N ILE A 172 -36.75 14.18 -38.46
CA ILE A 172 -38.10 13.62 -38.32
C ILE A 172 -38.75 14.12 -37.02
N GLY A 173 -37.94 14.27 -35.96
CA GLY A 173 -38.40 14.55 -34.60
C GLY A 173 -38.70 13.28 -33.80
N SER A 174 -39.12 13.47 -32.56
CA SER A 174 -39.65 12.48 -31.62
C SER A 174 -40.85 13.07 -30.86
N ASP A 175 -41.46 12.30 -29.95
CA ASP A 175 -42.64 12.74 -29.18
C ASP A 175 -42.38 14.05 -28.42
N ASP A 176 -41.16 14.22 -27.90
CA ASP A 176 -40.76 15.40 -27.10
C ASP A 176 -39.93 16.43 -27.88
N VAL A 177 -39.48 16.10 -29.09
CA VAL A 177 -38.55 16.95 -29.87
C VAL A 177 -39.08 17.15 -31.29
N PRO A 178 -39.47 18.37 -31.69
CA PRO A 178 -39.99 18.61 -33.03
C PRO A 178 -38.90 18.44 -34.10
N ALA A 179 -39.31 18.09 -35.31
CA ALA A 179 -38.45 18.04 -36.48
C ALA A 179 -37.69 19.36 -36.69
N LYS A 180 -36.39 19.28 -36.94
CA LYS A 180 -35.55 20.42 -37.34
C LYS A 180 -35.70 20.69 -38.83
N SER A 181 -35.67 21.97 -39.19
CA SER A 181 -35.47 22.39 -40.59
C SER A 181 -34.11 21.89 -41.09
N GLU A 182 -33.96 21.72 -42.41
CA GLU A 182 -32.65 21.37 -43.00
C GLU A 182 -31.60 22.43 -42.69
N GLU A 183 -31.97 23.72 -42.70
CA GLU A 183 -31.05 24.82 -42.36
C GLU A 183 -30.54 24.71 -40.91
N ASP A 184 -31.42 24.43 -39.94
CA ASP A 184 -31.00 24.27 -38.55
C ASP A 184 -30.22 22.98 -38.31
N TYR A 185 -30.52 21.90 -39.04
CA TYR A 185 -29.75 20.66 -38.99
C TYR A 185 -28.33 20.86 -39.51
N ASP A 186 -28.17 21.55 -40.65
CA ASP A 186 -26.87 21.88 -41.23
C ASP A 186 -26.06 22.82 -40.33
N ARG A 187 -26.72 23.77 -39.65
CA ARG A 187 -26.08 24.62 -38.63
C ARG A 187 -25.59 23.79 -37.45
N LEU A 188 -26.39 22.85 -36.94
CA LEU A 188 -25.98 21.93 -35.86
C LEU A 188 -24.78 21.08 -36.30
N LYS A 189 -24.84 20.49 -37.50
CA LYS A 189 -23.75 19.68 -38.06
C LYS A 189 -22.46 20.49 -38.18
N SER A 190 -22.56 21.72 -38.67
CA SER A 190 -21.41 22.63 -38.80
C SER A 190 -20.81 22.98 -37.44
N HIS A 191 -21.66 23.26 -36.44
CA HIS A 191 -21.23 23.57 -35.08
C HIS A 191 -20.55 22.35 -34.40
N ALA A 192 -21.18 21.18 -34.45
CA ALA A 192 -20.63 19.97 -33.86
C ALA A 192 -19.31 19.56 -34.55
N SER A 193 -19.26 19.67 -35.88
CA SER A 193 -18.04 19.40 -36.68
C SER A 193 -16.85 20.29 -36.30
N ALA A 194 -17.11 21.53 -35.83
CA ALA A 194 -16.06 22.42 -35.35
C ALA A 194 -15.51 22.04 -33.96
N LEU A 195 -16.24 21.24 -33.17
CA LEU A 195 -15.85 20.79 -31.83
C LEU A 195 -15.24 19.38 -31.83
N PHE A 196 -15.47 18.60 -32.89
CA PHE A 196 -14.93 17.25 -33.02
C PHE A 196 -13.40 17.25 -33.15
N PHE A 197 -12.78 16.16 -32.71
CA PHE A 197 -11.34 15.94 -32.82
C PHE A 197 -11.08 14.57 -33.45
N ASP A 198 -9.84 14.32 -33.89
CA ASP A 198 -9.47 13.02 -34.44
C ASP A 198 -9.50 11.96 -33.32
N THR A 199 -10.48 11.08 -33.42
CA THR A 199 -10.74 9.98 -32.49
C THR A 199 -10.04 8.69 -32.90
N GLY A 200 -9.37 8.66 -34.06
CA GLY A 200 -8.81 7.45 -34.66
C GLY A 200 -9.86 6.33 -34.83
N GLU A 201 -9.39 5.08 -34.80
CA GLU A 201 -10.23 3.89 -34.95
C GLU A 201 -11.30 3.73 -33.84
N PHE A 202 -11.08 4.31 -32.66
CA PHE A 202 -12.01 4.20 -31.53
C PHE A 202 -13.28 5.03 -31.70
N GLY A 203 -13.27 6.03 -32.58
CA GLY A 203 -14.38 6.99 -32.70
C GLY A 203 -15.61 6.50 -33.43
N THR A 204 -15.54 5.36 -34.11
CA THR A 204 -16.69 4.79 -34.83
C THR A 204 -17.45 3.76 -34.02
N GLU A 205 -16.89 3.33 -32.88
CA GLU A 205 -17.48 2.33 -32.01
C GLU A 205 -18.20 2.98 -30.81
N ARG A 206 -19.09 2.21 -30.18
CA ARG A 206 -19.66 2.56 -28.88
C ARG A 206 -18.58 2.44 -27.81
N GLN A 207 -18.62 3.34 -26.83
CA GLN A 207 -17.63 3.43 -25.77
C GLN A 207 -18.31 3.36 -24.40
N TRP A 208 -17.59 2.87 -23.40
CA TRP A 208 -18.04 2.89 -22.01
C TRP A 208 -17.73 4.25 -21.38
N HIS A 209 -18.78 4.98 -21.03
CA HIS A 209 -18.73 6.27 -20.38
C HIS A 209 -18.98 6.12 -18.88
N PHE A 210 -18.27 6.87 -18.06
CA PHE A 210 -18.43 6.84 -16.61
C PHE A 210 -18.18 8.22 -16.03
N HIS A 211 -18.73 8.49 -14.83
CA HIS A 211 -18.46 9.73 -14.14
C HIS A 211 -16.99 9.79 -13.72
N PRO A 212 -16.17 10.73 -14.24
CA PRO A 212 -14.71 10.68 -14.12
C PRO A 212 -14.25 10.77 -12.67
N VAL A 213 -14.81 11.71 -11.89
CA VAL A 213 -14.44 11.89 -10.47
C VAL A 213 -14.77 10.66 -9.62
N ALA A 214 -15.95 10.05 -9.82
CA ALA A 214 -16.35 8.88 -9.06
C ALA A 214 -15.51 7.65 -9.40
N PHE A 215 -15.18 7.47 -10.68
CA PHE A 215 -14.27 6.42 -11.14
C PHE A 215 -12.88 6.59 -10.53
N ILE A 216 -12.30 7.79 -10.62
CA ILE A 216 -10.98 8.10 -10.06
C ILE A 216 -10.99 7.88 -8.54
N ASN A 217 -12.00 8.35 -7.82
CA ASN A 217 -12.12 8.16 -6.38
C ASN A 217 -12.21 6.67 -5.98
N HIS A 218 -12.85 5.85 -6.80
CA HIS A 218 -12.91 4.40 -6.58
C HIS A 218 -11.57 3.74 -6.88
N PHE A 219 -10.99 4.02 -8.05
CA PHE A 219 -9.73 3.42 -8.49
C PHE A 219 -8.54 3.80 -7.60
N ARG A 220 -8.53 5.02 -7.04
CA ARG A 220 -7.51 5.48 -6.08
C ARG A 220 -7.42 4.60 -4.83
N LYS A 221 -8.47 3.86 -4.46
CA LYS A 221 -8.46 2.93 -3.32
C LYS A 221 -7.45 1.79 -3.50
N CYS A 222 -7.12 1.41 -4.74
CA CYS A 222 -6.10 0.42 -5.01
C CYS A 222 -4.74 0.80 -4.40
N CYS A 223 -4.40 2.10 -4.37
CA CYS A 223 -3.13 2.62 -3.86
C CYS A 223 -1.88 2.00 -4.51
N TRP A 224 -2.01 1.48 -5.74
CA TRP A 224 -0.86 1.00 -6.51
C TRP A 224 -0.06 2.19 -6.99
N LEU A 225 1.25 2.14 -6.76
CA LEU A 225 2.18 3.17 -7.19
C LEU A 225 2.88 2.72 -8.46
N SER A 226 2.79 3.54 -9.49
CA SER A 226 3.72 3.47 -10.61
C SER A 226 5.15 3.79 -10.14
N LYS A 227 6.14 3.48 -11.00
CA LYS A 227 7.53 3.84 -10.76
C LYS A 227 7.72 5.36 -10.59
N GLN A 228 6.97 6.16 -11.35
CA GLN A 228 7.00 7.63 -11.27
C GLN A 228 6.42 8.14 -9.95
N GLU A 229 5.32 7.57 -9.48
CA GLU A 229 4.73 7.94 -8.18
C GLU A 229 5.65 7.51 -7.02
N LEU A 230 6.25 6.31 -7.07
CA LEU A 230 7.24 5.87 -6.08
C LEU A 230 8.42 6.86 -5.97
N LYS A 231 8.90 7.36 -7.12
CA LYS A 231 9.95 8.39 -7.16
C LYS A 231 9.53 9.68 -6.46
N GLN A 232 8.27 10.11 -6.59
CA GLN A 232 7.78 11.31 -5.93
C GLN A 232 7.77 11.19 -4.40
N LEU A 233 7.64 9.96 -3.86
CA LEU A 233 7.73 9.71 -2.42
C LEU A 233 9.14 9.96 -1.86
N VAL A 234 10.19 9.83 -2.69
CA VAL A 234 11.58 10.09 -2.30
C VAL A 234 11.89 11.58 -2.47
N PRO A 235 12.15 12.33 -1.38
CA PRO A 235 12.41 13.76 -1.49
C PRO A 235 13.68 14.06 -2.30
N ARG A 236 13.79 15.30 -2.78
CA ARG A 236 15.00 15.82 -3.43
C ARG A 236 16.14 15.98 -2.44
N ASN A 237 15.81 16.33 -1.21
CA ASN A 237 16.75 16.63 -0.15
C ASN A 237 16.20 16.20 1.19
N VAL A 238 17.08 15.97 2.16
CA VAL A 238 16.73 15.53 3.51
C VAL A 238 17.55 16.25 4.57
N LEU A 239 16.97 16.32 5.77
CA LEU A 239 17.68 16.71 6.96
C LEU A 239 18.47 15.52 7.51
N ARG A 240 19.79 15.66 7.59
CA ARG A 240 20.66 14.71 8.28
C ARG A 240 21.29 15.36 9.49
N MET A 241 21.12 14.73 10.65
CA MET A 241 21.86 15.08 11.86
C MET A 241 23.25 14.41 11.80
N ALA A 242 24.30 15.19 11.60
CA ALA A 242 25.69 14.73 11.54
C ALA A 242 26.39 14.70 12.91
N GLY A 243 25.77 15.31 13.91
CA GLY A 243 26.24 15.44 15.29
C GLY A 243 25.22 16.24 16.10
N ARG A 244 25.44 16.39 17.41
CA ARG A 244 24.53 17.16 18.27
C ARG A 244 24.40 18.58 17.74
N ASN A 245 23.17 18.98 17.37
CA ASN A 245 22.84 20.27 16.77
C ASN A 245 23.56 20.58 15.44
N ASP A 246 24.10 19.57 14.75
CA ASP A 246 24.70 19.69 13.42
C ASP A 246 23.77 19.12 12.35
N TYR A 247 22.91 19.98 11.80
CA TYR A 247 21.97 19.62 10.74
C TYR A 247 22.48 20.03 9.37
N ARG A 248 22.40 19.09 8.43
CA ARG A 248 22.77 19.27 7.03
C ARG A 248 21.56 19.05 6.14
N TRP A 249 21.48 19.85 5.08
CA TRP A 249 20.48 19.70 4.02
C TRP A 249 21.17 19.03 2.83
N GLU A 250 20.94 17.73 2.67
CA GLU A 250 21.69 16.92 1.71
C GLU A 250 20.79 16.49 0.56
N ALA A 251 21.30 16.59 -0.67
CA ALA A 251 20.59 16.13 -1.85
C ALA A 251 20.59 14.60 -1.91
N ILE A 252 19.45 14.01 -2.28
CA ILE A 252 19.34 12.57 -2.51
C ILE A 252 19.63 12.27 -3.97
N THR A 253 20.66 11.45 -4.17
CA THR A 253 20.92 10.75 -5.44
C THR A 253 19.98 9.56 -5.56
N TYR A 254 18.85 9.77 -6.23
CA TYR A 254 17.87 8.71 -6.50
C TYR A 254 18.20 8.01 -7.81
N ARG A 255 18.19 6.67 -7.81
CA ARG A 255 18.48 5.84 -8.98
C ARG A 255 17.21 5.13 -9.42
N ASP A 256 16.73 5.46 -10.60
CA ASP A 256 15.51 4.92 -11.22
C ASP A 256 15.74 4.41 -12.64
N GLY A 257 16.99 4.22 -13.07
CA GLY A 257 17.31 3.53 -14.32
C GLY A 257 16.83 2.08 -14.33
N ALA A 258 16.83 1.45 -15.50
CA ALA A 258 16.55 0.02 -15.63
C ALA A 258 17.49 -0.81 -14.73
N GLY A 259 16.94 -1.79 -14.02
CA GLY A 259 17.69 -2.64 -13.08
C GLY A 259 18.06 -1.98 -11.75
N SER A 260 17.64 -0.72 -11.52
CA SER A 260 17.73 -0.12 -10.18
C SER A 260 16.81 -0.80 -9.19
N ILE A 261 17.04 -0.60 -7.89
CA ILE A 261 16.17 -1.12 -6.84
C ILE A 261 14.72 -0.65 -7.05
N ALA A 262 14.52 0.65 -7.30
CA ALA A 262 13.19 1.20 -7.54
C ALA A 262 12.48 0.55 -8.75
N ASP A 263 13.23 0.26 -9.82
CA ASP A 263 12.72 -0.46 -10.99
C ASP A 263 12.29 -1.89 -10.64
N ASN A 264 13.14 -2.62 -9.92
CA ASN A 264 12.94 -4.04 -9.63
C ASN A 264 11.85 -4.32 -8.58
N ILE A 265 11.63 -3.40 -7.62
CA ILE A 265 10.75 -3.68 -6.48
C ILE A 265 9.33 -3.09 -6.59
N HIS A 266 9.08 -2.09 -7.43
CA HIS A 266 7.82 -1.33 -7.35
C HIS A 266 6.56 -2.21 -7.44
N THR A 267 6.52 -3.18 -8.37
CA THR A 267 5.41 -4.13 -8.49
C THR A 267 5.31 -5.07 -7.29
N HIS A 268 6.44 -5.59 -6.80
CA HIS A 268 6.47 -6.47 -5.62
C HIS A 268 6.04 -5.73 -4.36
N MET A 269 6.40 -4.46 -4.25
CA MET A 269 6.03 -3.56 -3.16
C MET A 269 4.51 -3.30 -3.17
N ASN A 270 3.88 -3.03 -4.32
CA ASN A 270 2.41 -2.91 -4.41
C ASN A 270 1.71 -4.19 -3.96
N ARG A 271 2.19 -5.37 -4.40
CA ARG A 271 1.65 -6.67 -3.99
C ARG A 271 1.80 -6.92 -2.49
N MET A 272 2.95 -6.58 -1.93
CA MET A 272 3.22 -6.65 -0.50
C MET A 272 2.30 -5.72 0.29
N MET A 273 2.18 -4.45 -0.12
CA MET A 273 1.29 -3.50 0.54
C MET A 273 -0.16 -4.00 0.53
N GLN A 274 -0.63 -4.58 -0.59
CA GLN A 274 -1.93 -5.22 -0.65
C GLN A 274 -2.05 -6.37 0.36
N LYS A 275 -1.09 -7.30 0.36
CA LYS A 275 -1.07 -8.45 1.28
C LYS A 275 -1.22 -8.01 2.74
N TYR A 276 -0.44 -7.03 3.17
CA TYR A 276 -0.36 -6.59 4.57
C TYR A 276 -1.25 -5.39 4.92
N LEU A 277 -2.16 -5.00 4.01
CA LEU A 277 -3.09 -3.86 4.16
C LEU A 277 -2.37 -2.55 4.50
N ILE A 278 -1.27 -2.29 3.81
CA ILE A 278 -0.58 -1.00 3.77
C ILE A 278 -1.14 -0.20 2.58
N THR A 279 -2.46 -0.23 2.39
CA THR A 279 -3.18 0.39 1.26
C THR A 279 -4.04 1.57 1.72
N ASN A 280 -3.68 2.15 2.86
CA ASN A 280 -4.15 3.46 3.32
C ASN A 280 -2.99 4.44 3.13
N PRO A 281 -3.19 5.62 2.51
CA PRO A 281 -2.15 6.65 2.36
C PRO A 281 -1.33 6.96 3.63
N LEU A 282 -1.95 6.99 4.81
CA LEU A 282 -1.27 7.25 6.09
C LEU A 282 -0.43 6.05 6.54
N ARG A 283 -0.91 4.81 6.33
CA ARG A 283 -0.10 3.60 6.51
C ARG A 283 1.09 3.57 5.57
N ILE A 284 0.89 3.95 4.30
CA ILE A 284 1.97 4.07 3.31
C ILE A 284 2.98 5.13 3.75
N ALA A 285 2.54 6.27 4.28
CA ALA A 285 3.42 7.31 4.81
C ALA A 285 4.29 6.80 5.98
N CYS A 286 3.70 6.05 6.91
CA CYS A 286 4.44 5.39 7.99
C CYS A 286 5.44 4.34 7.48
N PHE A 287 5.00 3.47 6.58
CA PHE A 287 5.84 2.41 6.03
C PHE A 287 7.00 2.96 5.20
N MET A 288 6.70 3.83 4.22
CA MET A 288 7.69 4.40 3.30
C MET A 288 8.62 5.38 3.99
N GLY A 289 8.10 6.18 4.95
CA GLY A 289 8.93 7.07 5.76
C GLY A 289 10.07 6.34 6.47
N ASN A 290 9.82 5.10 6.88
CA ASN A 290 10.84 4.22 7.44
C ASN A 290 11.64 3.52 6.33
N GLY A 291 11.00 2.76 5.45
CA GLY A 291 11.71 1.87 4.53
C GLY A 291 12.60 2.58 3.50
N ILE A 292 12.20 3.76 3.03
CA ILE A 292 13.04 4.56 2.13
C ILE A 292 14.31 5.03 2.86
N GLN A 293 14.22 5.44 4.13
CA GLN A 293 15.40 5.83 4.91
C GLN A 293 16.30 4.63 5.21
N GLU A 294 15.73 3.49 5.60
CA GLU A 294 16.49 2.28 5.94
C GLU A 294 17.30 1.73 4.76
N THR A 295 16.83 1.94 3.53
CA THR A 295 17.48 1.49 2.30
C THR A 295 18.46 2.51 1.71
N GLY A 296 18.77 3.58 2.43
CA GLY A 296 19.57 4.67 1.90
C GLY A 296 18.92 5.28 0.65
N TRP A 297 17.64 5.62 0.75
CA TRP A 297 16.82 6.23 -0.30
C TRP A 297 16.56 5.29 -1.50
N LEU A 298 16.29 4.01 -1.23
CA LEU A 298 16.21 2.94 -2.23
C LEU A 298 17.53 2.75 -3.00
N GLY A 299 18.67 3.00 -2.33
CA GLY A 299 20.02 2.84 -2.88
C GLY A 299 20.66 1.48 -2.58
N SER A 300 20.25 0.82 -1.50
CA SER A 300 20.74 -0.51 -1.09
C SER A 300 19.64 -1.29 -0.36
N MET A 301 19.59 -2.60 -0.56
CA MET A 301 18.78 -3.53 0.25
C MET A 301 19.58 -4.18 1.38
N GLU A 302 20.85 -3.83 1.51
CA GLU A 302 21.74 -4.35 2.54
C GLU A 302 22.25 -3.22 3.41
N GLU A 303 22.32 -3.50 4.72
CA GLU A 303 23.00 -2.64 5.67
C GLU A 303 24.45 -2.41 5.21
N GLY A 304 24.88 -1.15 5.16
CA GLY A 304 26.24 -0.81 4.79
C GLY A 304 27.28 -1.36 5.79
N TYR A 305 28.42 -1.82 5.28
CA TYR A 305 29.55 -2.25 6.11
C TYR A 305 30.10 -1.08 6.95
N ARG A 306 30.20 -1.25 8.26
CA ARG A 306 30.59 -0.20 9.22
C ARG A 306 32.09 0.06 9.30
N TYR A 307 32.94 -0.93 8.98
CA TYR A 307 34.39 -0.82 9.12
C TYR A 307 35.12 -1.12 7.83
N THR A 308 36.06 -0.23 7.49
CA THR A 308 37.03 -0.44 6.41
C THR A 308 38.38 -0.66 7.07
N GLU A 309 38.87 -1.90 7.05
CA GLU A 309 40.26 -2.17 7.37
C GLU A 309 41.12 -1.56 6.27
N ARG A 310 42.04 -0.68 6.67
CA ARG A 310 43.02 -0.07 5.77
C ARG A 310 44.40 -0.51 6.18
N ASP A 311 45.25 -0.72 5.19
CA ASP A 311 46.66 -0.95 5.40
C ASP A 311 47.26 0.24 6.17
N PRO A 312 47.87 0.02 7.36
CA PRO A 312 48.38 1.10 8.19
C PRO A 312 49.49 1.93 7.52
N ARG A 313 50.15 1.42 6.48
CA ARG A 313 51.25 2.07 5.77
C ARG A 313 50.81 2.70 4.45
N THR A 314 49.91 2.06 3.71
CA THR A 314 49.49 2.53 2.37
C THR A 314 48.10 3.17 2.36
N HIS A 315 47.34 3.06 3.45
CA HIS A 315 45.94 3.49 3.59
C HIS A 315 44.98 2.86 2.56
N GLN A 316 45.45 1.90 1.76
CA GLN A 316 44.63 1.12 0.85
C GLN A 316 43.66 0.24 1.64
N VAL A 317 42.47 0.04 1.10
CA VAL A 317 41.45 -0.80 1.74
C VAL A 317 41.90 -2.26 1.66
N ILE A 318 42.20 -2.89 2.81
CA ILE A 318 42.54 -4.31 2.91
C ILE A 318 41.27 -5.15 2.82
N ARG A 319 40.25 -4.83 3.63
CA ARG A 319 38.95 -5.50 3.62
C ARG A 319 37.89 -4.64 4.30
N ARG A 320 36.63 -4.85 3.95
CA ARG A 320 35.47 -4.31 4.69
C ARG A 320 34.93 -5.45 5.53
N TYR A 321 34.88 -5.30 6.86
CA TYR A 321 34.34 -6.33 7.74
C TYR A 321 33.26 -5.80 8.66
N ASN A 322 32.46 -6.75 9.12
CA ASN A 322 31.09 -6.52 9.51
C ASN A 322 30.90 -6.04 10.94
N ILE A 323 29.73 -5.45 11.09
CA ILE A 323 29.02 -5.26 12.33
C ILE A 323 28.97 -6.61 13.08
N TRP A 324 29.12 -6.59 14.41
CA TRP A 324 29.34 -7.78 15.27
C TRP A 324 28.30 -8.90 15.13
N TYR A 325 27.18 -8.65 14.45
CA TYR A 325 26.12 -9.63 14.23
C TYR A 325 26.13 -10.29 12.85
N TYR A 326 27.18 -10.12 12.06
CA TYR A 326 27.29 -10.85 10.78
C TYR A 326 27.27 -12.36 10.97
N PRO A 327 26.61 -13.13 10.08
CA PRO A 327 25.96 -12.74 8.81
C PRO A 327 24.50 -12.26 8.92
N TRP A 328 24.00 -12.03 10.13
CA TRP A 328 22.61 -11.69 10.46
C TRP A 328 22.33 -10.18 10.49
N TYR A 329 22.94 -9.45 9.54
CA TYR A 329 22.80 -8.00 9.38
C TYR A 329 21.54 -7.61 8.60
N GLY A 330 21.20 -6.31 8.63
CA GLY A 330 19.98 -5.78 8.03
C GLY A 330 19.86 -6.04 6.53
N ARG A 331 18.73 -6.63 6.12
CA ARG A 331 18.36 -6.79 4.71
C ARG A 331 16.90 -6.39 4.43
N GLY A 332 16.63 -6.02 3.19
CA GLY A 332 15.29 -5.68 2.70
C GLY A 332 14.84 -4.27 3.10
N LEU A 333 13.57 -3.95 2.78
CA LEU A 333 13.03 -2.59 2.90
C LEU A 333 13.01 -2.04 4.32
N LEU A 334 12.82 -2.87 5.34
CA LEU A 334 12.84 -2.47 6.76
C LEU A 334 14.02 -3.08 7.53
N GLN A 335 15.09 -3.49 6.83
CA GLN A 335 16.34 -3.96 7.41
C GLN A 335 16.16 -5.06 8.47
N LEU A 336 15.53 -6.18 8.07
CA LEU A 336 15.36 -7.36 8.93
C LEU A 336 16.73 -7.80 9.47
N THR A 337 16.91 -7.72 10.79
CA THR A 337 18.21 -7.88 11.46
C THR A 337 18.10 -8.86 12.62
N SER A 338 19.18 -9.58 12.93
CA SER A 338 19.33 -10.58 14.01
C SER A 338 18.74 -11.97 13.71
N PRO A 339 19.35 -13.06 14.24
CA PRO A 339 18.86 -14.42 14.05
C PRO A 339 17.38 -14.60 14.37
N VAL A 340 16.89 -14.03 15.48
CA VAL A 340 15.49 -14.18 15.91
C VAL A 340 14.51 -13.69 14.83
N ASN A 341 14.73 -12.50 14.27
CA ASN A 341 13.81 -11.94 13.28
C ASN A 341 13.87 -12.71 11.95
N TYR A 342 15.04 -13.19 11.55
CA TYR A 342 15.17 -14.05 10.36
C TYR A 342 14.46 -15.38 10.53
N PHE A 343 14.68 -16.07 11.66
CA PHE A 343 14.02 -17.36 11.91
C PHE A 343 12.50 -17.21 12.08
N ASP A 344 12.03 -16.12 12.69
CA ASP A 344 10.60 -15.84 12.81
C ASP A 344 9.97 -15.57 11.44
N TYR A 345 10.68 -14.86 10.54
CA TYR A 345 10.27 -14.68 9.16
C TYR A 345 10.23 -16.02 8.41
N PHE A 346 11.27 -16.84 8.52
CA PHE A 346 11.31 -18.17 7.88
C PHE A 346 10.17 -19.06 8.36
N SER A 347 9.92 -19.11 9.67
CA SER A 347 8.78 -19.85 10.23
C SER A 347 7.45 -19.29 9.73
N PHE A 348 7.31 -17.97 9.61
CA PHE A 348 6.12 -17.34 9.02
C PHE A 348 5.94 -17.74 7.54
N ARG A 349 7.02 -17.90 6.78
CA ARG A 349 7.05 -18.44 5.41
C ARG A 349 6.77 -19.95 5.30
N GLY A 350 6.55 -20.65 6.42
CA GLY A 350 6.40 -22.10 6.44
C GLY A 350 7.70 -22.87 6.21
N ARG A 351 8.85 -22.20 6.37
CA ARG A 351 10.17 -22.83 6.27
C ARG A 351 10.55 -23.44 7.60
N THR A 352 11.04 -24.68 7.57
CA THR A 352 11.48 -25.39 8.77
C THR A 352 12.97 -25.13 9.00
N CYS A 353 13.34 -24.72 10.20
CA CYS A 353 14.73 -24.56 10.61
C CYS A 353 15.03 -25.52 11.78
N PRO A 354 16.20 -26.18 11.82
CA PRO A 354 16.56 -27.02 12.95
C PRO A 354 16.60 -26.22 14.27
N GLU A 355 15.87 -26.69 15.27
CA GLU A 355 15.67 -25.99 16.55
C GLU A 355 17.00 -25.77 17.30
N ASN A 356 17.94 -26.72 17.18
CA ASN A 356 19.29 -26.58 17.70
C ASN A 356 20.06 -25.41 17.06
N ILE A 357 20.04 -25.28 15.74
CA ILE A 357 20.73 -24.19 15.02
C ILE A 357 20.08 -22.85 15.38
N LYS A 358 18.74 -22.79 15.35
CA LYS A 358 17.97 -21.60 15.72
C LYS A 358 18.34 -21.12 17.12
N ASN A 359 18.28 -22.01 18.11
CA ASN A 359 18.54 -21.65 19.51
C ASN A 359 19.99 -21.27 19.76
N THR A 360 20.97 -21.98 19.17
CA THR A 360 22.38 -21.62 19.29
C THR A 360 22.66 -20.21 18.81
N LEU A 361 22.19 -19.86 17.61
CA LEU A 361 22.44 -18.54 17.02
C LEU A 361 21.71 -17.40 17.74
N ILE A 362 20.47 -17.63 18.20
CA ILE A 362 19.73 -16.66 19.00
C ILE A 362 20.44 -16.41 20.34
N ASN A 363 20.87 -17.48 21.02
CA ASN A 363 21.57 -17.38 22.30
C ASN A 363 22.92 -16.68 22.16
N GLU A 364 23.67 -17.01 21.10
CA GLU A 364 24.95 -16.35 20.81
C GLU A 364 24.76 -14.85 20.51
N TYR A 365 23.77 -14.50 19.70
CA TYR A 365 23.44 -13.10 19.44
C TYR A 365 23.10 -12.36 20.74
N ASN A 366 22.29 -12.95 21.61
CA ASN A 366 21.91 -12.36 22.91
C ASN A 366 23.12 -12.21 23.85
N ARG A 367 24.04 -13.18 23.85
CA ARG A 367 25.31 -13.14 24.60
C ARG A 367 26.17 -11.96 24.15
N LEU A 368 26.37 -11.81 22.85
CA LEU A 368 27.13 -10.70 22.24
C LEU A 368 26.42 -9.35 22.40
N TYR A 369 25.08 -9.33 22.34
CA TYR A 369 24.28 -8.12 22.55
C TYR A 369 24.51 -7.56 23.96
N SER A 370 24.43 -8.44 24.96
CA SER A 370 24.58 -8.11 26.38
C SER A 370 26.03 -7.79 26.77
N ASN A 371 27.01 -8.40 26.10
CA ASN A 371 28.44 -8.25 26.41
C ASN A 371 29.19 -7.54 25.28
N ARG A 372 29.23 -6.21 25.32
CA ARG A 372 29.85 -5.41 24.24
C ARG A 372 31.34 -5.68 24.03
N GLY A 373 32.07 -6.03 25.11
CA GLY A 373 33.52 -6.23 25.08
C GLY A 373 33.98 -7.46 24.29
N ILE A 374 33.11 -8.46 24.13
CA ILE A 374 33.48 -9.74 23.50
C ILE A 374 33.04 -9.86 22.05
N ARG A 375 32.26 -8.89 21.55
CA ARG A 375 31.61 -8.89 20.23
C ARG A 375 32.52 -9.21 19.04
N TYR A 376 33.80 -8.90 19.16
CA TYR A 376 34.78 -9.06 18.09
C TYR A 376 35.91 -10.03 18.43
N THR A 377 36.05 -10.40 19.70
CA THR A 377 37.13 -11.29 20.18
C THR A 377 36.67 -12.73 20.35
N ASP A 378 35.36 -12.93 20.57
CA ASP A 378 34.78 -14.22 20.95
C ASP A 378 33.37 -14.29 20.34
N ASN A 379 33.30 -14.40 19.01
CA ASN A 379 32.06 -14.32 18.26
C ASN A 379 31.84 -15.60 17.45
N HIS A 380 30.73 -16.28 17.75
CA HIS A 380 30.41 -17.58 17.18
C HIS A 380 29.15 -17.53 16.31
N LEU A 381 28.87 -16.42 15.63
CA LEU A 381 27.70 -16.29 14.73
C LEU A 381 27.91 -16.81 13.32
N SER A 382 29.12 -17.24 12.96
CA SER A 382 29.45 -17.61 11.58
C SER A 382 28.68 -18.85 11.09
N ASP A 383 28.39 -18.90 9.80
CA ASP A 383 27.69 -20.04 9.19
C ASP A 383 28.51 -21.33 9.32
N THR A 384 29.82 -21.24 9.08
CA THR A 384 30.75 -22.38 9.11
C THR A 384 30.81 -23.03 10.49
N GLU A 385 30.91 -22.23 11.55
CA GLU A 385 31.02 -22.77 12.91
C GLU A 385 29.73 -23.44 13.38
N ASN A 386 28.58 -22.89 12.97
CA ASN A 386 27.28 -23.42 13.36
C ASN A 386 26.73 -24.48 12.40
N ASN A 387 27.48 -24.85 11.35
CA ASN A 387 27.06 -25.75 10.29
C ASN A 387 25.67 -25.37 9.74
N VAL A 388 25.46 -24.08 9.48
CA VAL A 388 24.18 -23.57 8.97
C VAL A 388 23.94 -24.17 7.59
N ALA A 389 22.77 -24.77 7.39
CA ALA A 389 22.40 -25.41 6.13
C ALA A 389 22.31 -24.38 4.98
N GLU A 390 22.66 -24.83 3.77
CA GLU A 390 22.76 -23.96 2.58
C GLU A 390 21.42 -23.30 2.23
N ASP A 391 20.30 -23.98 2.46
CA ASP A 391 18.96 -23.43 2.26
C ASP A 391 18.68 -22.24 3.19
N ILE A 392 19.08 -22.31 4.46
CA ILE A 392 18.95 -21.20 5.42
C ILE A 392 19.82 -20.01 5.00
N ILE A 393 21.06 -20.27 4.55
CA ILE A 393 21.96 -19.26 4.01
C ILE A 393 21.32 -18.57 2.80
N GLN A 394 20.79 -19.35 1.86
CA GLN A 394 20.10 -18.86 0.68
C GLN A 394 18.86 -18.03 1.04
N TRP A 395 18.01 -18.51 1.96
CA TRP A 395 16.82 -17.79 2.40
C TRP A 395 17.17 -16.44 3.04
N ARG A 396 18.24 -16.40 3.85
CA ARG A 396 18.73 -15.16 4.46
C ARG A 396 19.21 -14.18 3.41
N ASN A 397 19.98 -14.64 2.42
CA ASN A 397 20.52 -13.80 1.35
C ASN A 397 19.42 -13.30 0.41
N ASN A 398 18.38 -14.11 0.14
CA ASN A 398 17.25 -13.71 -0.70
C ASN A 398 16.53 -12.46 -0.16
N VAL A 399 16.57 -12.19 1.15
CA VAL A 399 15.96 -10.99 1.75
C VAL A 399 16.56 -9.69 1.19
N SER A 400 17.76 -9.69 0.60
CA SER A 400 18.31 -8.55 -0.15
C SER A 400 18.37 -8.75 -1.66
N SER A 401 18.52 -9.99 -2.14
CA SER A 401 18.76 -10.29 -3.56
C SER A 401 17.51 -10.62 -4.37
N ASP A 402 16.39 -10.97 -3.73
CA ASP A 402 15.12 -11.28 -4.39
C ASP A 402 14.06 -10.22 -4.07
N SER A 403 13.43 -9.65 -5.10
CA SER A 403 12.45 -8.55 -4.94
C SER A 403 11.22 -8.95 -4.13
N TYR A 404 10.79 -10.21 -4.21
CA TYR A 404 9.66 -10.69 -3.44
C TYR A 404 10.04 -10.84 -1.96
N GLU A 405 11.15 -11.49 -1.64
CA GLU A 405 11.62 -11.69 -0.26
C GLU A 405 12.01 -10.35 0.41
N ALA A 406 12.64 -9.43 -0.33
CA ALA A 406 13.01 -8.10 0.17
C ALA A 406 11.79 -7.25 0.56
N THR A 407 10.68 -7.37 -0.18
CA THR A 407 9.43 -6.67 0.15
C THR A 407 8.62 -7.44 1.19
N SER A 408 8.45 -8.74 1.02
CA SER A 408 7.66 -9.62 1.90
C SER A 408 8.17 -9.62 3.34
N SER A 409 9.49 -9.62 3.55
CA SER A 409 10.10 -9.50 4.88
C SER A 409 9.76 -8.18 5.58
N ALA A 410 9.63 -7.07 4.84
CA ALA A 410 9.23 -5.79 5.40
C ALA A 410 7.74 -5.76 5.75
N GLY A 411 6.88 -6.34 4.92
CA GLY A 411 5.46 -6.51 5.24
C GLY A 411 5.23 -7.42 6.45
N PHE A 412 6.03 -8.47 6.58
CA PHE A 412 6.10 -9.28 7.80
C PHE A 412 6.53 -8.45 9.01
N TYR A 413 7.59 -7.66 8.89
CA TYR A 413 8.06 -6.83 10.00
C TYR A 413 7.03 -5.77 10.42
N TRP A 414 6.29 -5.21 9.47
CA TRP A 414 5.17 -4.29 9.71
C TRP A 414 4.09 -4.88 10.63
N ILE A 415 3.69 -6.14 10.39
CA ILE A 415 2.68 -6.81 11.21
C ILE A 415 3.26 -7.29 12.55
N GLU A 416 4.49 -7.79 12.59
CA GLU A 416 5.10 -8.31 13.82
C GLU A 416 5.48 -7.21 14.81
N ARG A 417 5.80 -6.01 14.31
CA ARG A 417 6.08 -4.84 15.16
C ARG A 417 4.82 -4.04 15.50
N GLY A 418 3.64 -4.45 15.03
CA GLY A 418 2.38 -3.78 15.34
C GLY A 418 2.36 -2.32 14.90
N MET A 419 2.89 -2.02 13.70
CA MET A 419 2.94 -0.63 13.20
C MET A 419 1.56 -0.10 12.81
N ALA A 420 0.68 -0.96 12.29
CA ALA A 420 -0.63 -0.56 11.77
C ALA A 420 -1.53 0.16 12.79
N PRO A 421 -1.70 -0.31 14.04
CA PRO A 421 -2.46 0.43 15.06
C PRO A 421 -1.99 1.88 15.25
N TYR A 422 -0.68 2.13 15.22
CA TYR A 422 -0.14 3.48 15.38
C TYR A 422 -0.33 4.33 14.13
N ALA A 423 -0.18 3.73 12.94
CA ALA A 423 -0.39 4.41 11.67
C ALA A 423 -1.87 4.69 11.35
N ASP A 424 -2.80 4.08 12.08
CA ASP A 424 -4.24 4.36 11.98
C ASP A 424 -4.70 5.46 12.94
N ASN A 425 -3.84 5.92 13.85
CA ASN A 425 -4.13 7.07 14.70
C ASN A 425 -4.17 8.36 13.88
N GLU A 426 -4.74 9.42 14.46
CA GLU A 426 -4.75 10.72 13.81
C GLU A 426 -3.34 11.27 13.60
N HIS A 427 -3.06 11.74 12.37
CA HIS A 427 -1.80 12.32 11.98
C HIS A 427 -1.83 13.85 12.12
N VAL A 428 -1.83 14.35 13.37
CA VAL A 428 -1.70 15.79 13.62
C VAL A 428 -0.26 16.22 13.27
N LEU A 429 -0.11 16.98 12.19
CA LEU A 429 1.20 17.42 11.69
C LEU A 429 1.75 18.55 12.57
N GLU A 430 2.96 18.36 13.07
CA GLU A 430 3.75 19.38 13.78
C GLU A 430 4.80 19.95 12.83
N ARG A 431 4.75 21.26 12.60
CA ARG A 431 5.74 21.99 11.81
C ARG A 431 7.04 22.18 12.61
N CYS A 432 8.14 21.63 12.11
CA CYS A 432 9.44 21.71 12.74
C CYS A 432 10.40 22.59 11.94
N SER A 433 11.04 23.55 12.60
CA SER A 433 12.01 24.46 11.99
C SER A 433 13.43 24.17 12.48
N VAL A 434 14.35 23.90 11.56
CA VAL A 434 15.73 23.54 11.85
C VAL A 434 16.69 24.46 11.11
N ASN A 435 17.64 25.05 11.84
CA ASN A 435 18.72 25.80 11.23
C ASN A 435 19.81 24.84 10.74
N THR A 436 20.09 24.85 9.44
CA THR A 436 21.12 24.02 8.82
C THR A 436 22.40 24.83 8.61
N ARG A 437 23.57 24.19 8.70
CA ARG A 437 24.87 24.90 8.65
C ARG A 437 25.05 25.85 7.46
N VAL A 438 24.53 25.48 6.29
CA VAL A 438 24.82 26.17 5.01
C VAL A 438 23.55 26.58 4.27
N SER A 439 22.45 25.84 4.43
CA SER A 439 21.25 26.02 3.60
C SER A 439 20.15 26.83 4.30
N GLY A 440 20.49 27.50 5.39
CA GLY A 440 19.57 28.29 6.21
C GLY A 440 18.54 27.43 6.94
N ILE A 441 17.41 28.05 7.27
CA ILE A 441 16.30 27.36 7.93
C ILE A 441 15.63 26.39 6.95
N LYS A 442 15.33 25.19 7.44
CA LYS A 442 14.55 24.16 6.77
C LYS A 442 13.40 23.70 7.64
N ILE A 443 12.30 23.39 6.98
CA ILE A 443 11.03 22.98 7.57
C ILE A 443 10.76 21.53 7.20
N TYR A 444 10.43 20.73 8.20
CA TYR A 444 9.91 19.38 8.03
C TYR A 444 8.68 19.20 8.93
N TYR A 445 7.95 18.11 8.74
CA TYR A 445 6.73 17.82 9.50
C TYR A 445 6.81 16.44 10.13
N ARG A 446 6.37 16.33 11.37
CA ARG A 446 6.27 15.07 12.12
C ARG A 446 4.86 14.92 12.69
N SER A 447 4.53 13.73 13.19
CA SER A 447 3.30 13.49 13.95
C SER A 447 3.54 12.41 14.99
N GLN A 448 2.74 12.41 16.05
CA GLN A 448 2.81 11.38 17.09
C GLN A 448 2.53 9.98 16.51
N ALA A 449 1.55 9.84 15.62
CA ALA A 449 1.25 8.58 14.93
C ALA A 449 2.46 8.04 14.14
N PHE A 450 3.14 8.92 13.38
CA PHE A 450 4.33 8.54 12.63
C PHE A 450 5.50 8.16 13.54
N TRP A 451 5.69 8.89 14.65
CA TRP A 451 6.69 8.56 15.65
C TRP A 451 6.44 7.17 16.25
N GLN A 452 5.24 6.91 16.74
CA GLN A 452 4.89 5.65 17.38
C GLN A 452 5.09 4.48 16.41
N ALA A 453 4.66 4.63 15.15
CA ALA A 453 4.89 3.61 14.12
C ALA A 453 6.40 3.37 13.86
N SER A 454 7.20 4.44 13.80
CA SER A 454 8.65 4.33 13.57
C SER A 454 9.40 3.75 14.77
N ALA A 455 9.01 4.15 15.99
CA ALA A 455 9.57 3.67 17.25
C ALA A 455 9.20 2.21 17.51
N ALA A 456 8.01 1.76 17.11
CA ALA A 456 7.61 0.35 17.24
C ALA A 456 8.57 -0.61 16.52
N VAL A 457 9.21 -0.15 15.43
CA VAL A 457 10.18 -0.92 14.65
C VAL A 457 11.58 -0.86 15.26
N ASN A 458 12.04 0.35 15.57
CA ASN A 458 13.45 0.63 15.77
C ASN A 458 13.83 0.97 17.21
N LEU A 459 12.85 1.34 18.04
CA LEU A 459 13.08 1.75 19.42
C LEU A 459 11.84 1.53 20.30
N PRO A 460 11.39 0.28 20.52
CA PRO A 460 10.10 0.00 21.17
C PRO A 460 9.96 0.62 22.57
N GLY A 461 11.07 0.74 23.30
CA GLY A 461 11.10 1.40 24.61
C GLY A 461 10.88 2.92 24.59
N GLN A 462 10.70 3.53 23.42
CA GLN A 462 10.46 4.98 23.25
C GLN A 462 9.17 5.28 22.48
N ILE A 463 8.29 4.31 22.27
CA ILE A 463 7.00 4.51 21.56
C ILE A 463 6.20 5.66 22.16
N ASN A 464 6.15 5.74 23.50
CA ASN A 464 5.40 6.79 24.22
C ASN A 464 6.22 8.06 24.48
N ASN A 465 7.39 8.21 23.85
CA ASN A 465 8.20 9.42 24.00
C ASN A 465 7.64 10.57 23.16
N GLU A 466 6.95 11.50 23.80
CA GLU A 466 6.36 12.71 23.18
C GLU A 466 7.40 13.76 22.75
N GLN A 467 8.66 13.60 23.12
CA GLN A 467 9.76 14.48 22.72
C GLN A 467 10.46 14.02 21.44
N TYR A 468 10.06 12.87 20.88
CA TYR A 468 10.59 12.36 19.60
C TYR A 468 12.11 12.10 19.60
N GLN A 469 12.66 11.65 20.74
CA GLN A 469 14.12 11.49 20.92
C GLN A 469 14.57 10.04 20.87
N GLY A 470 15.81 9.84 20.40
CA GLY A 470 16.52 8.55 20.46
C GLY A 470 16.45 7.70 19.20
N LEU A 471 15.51 7.98 18.29
CA LEU A 471 15.45 7.28 17.00
C LEU A 471 16.40 7.94 15.98
N ASN A 472 17.42 7.18 15.57
CA ASN A 472 18.39 7.68 14.60
C ASN A 472 17.73 7.99 13.24
N GLY A 473 18.02 9.18 12.72
CA GLY A 473 17.52 9.64 11.42
C GLY A 473 16.02 9.94 11.39
N PHE A 474 15.36 10.16 12.54
CA PHE A 474 13.93 10.46 12.56
C PHE A 474 13.57 11.71 11.74
N ASP A 475 14.37 12.77 11.77
CA ASP A 475 14.14 13.96 10.93
C ASP A 475 14.18 13.63 9.43
N ALA A 476 15.06 12.73 9.03
CA ALA A 476 15.21 12.28 7.65
C ALA A 476 14.00 11.43 7.21
N ARG A 477 13.50 10.55 8.10
CA ARG A 477 12.24 9.82 7.93
C ARG A 477 11.06 10.76 7.78
N CYS A 478 11.05 11.86 8.55
CA CYS A 478 10.01 12.88 8.49
C CYS A 478 10.00 13.64 7.14
N CYS A 479 11.16 13.87 6.51
CA CYS A 479 11.21 14.42 5.16
C CYS A 479 10.51 13.51 4.13
N VAL A 480 10.72 12.19 4.22
CA VAL A 480 10.02 11.21 3.37
C VAL A 480 8.54 11.18 3.70
N TYR A 481 8.19 11.08 4.98
CA TYR A 481 6.79 11.11 5.46
C TYR A 481 6.03 12.32 4.90
N GLY A 482 6.61 13.53 4.98
CA GLY A 482 6.02 14.73 4.40
C GLY A 482 5.84 14.67 2.87
N SER A 483 6.78 14.06 2.14
CA SER A 483 6.60 13.83 0.70
C SER A 483 5.46 12.86 0.42
N VAL A 484 5.34 11.78 1.19
CA VAL A 484 4.28 10.78 1.01
C VAL A 484 2.90 11.37 1.30
N ILE A 485 2.76 12.15 2.38
CA ILE A 485 1.53 12.86 2.71
C ILE A 485 1.12 13.79 1.56
N ALA A 486 2.05 14.56 1.02
CA ALA A 486 1.76 15.50 -0.07
C ALA A 486 1.36 14.82 -1.39
N VAL A 487 1.87 13.61 -1.65
CA VAL A 487 1.61 12.88 -2.90
C VAL A 487 0.32 12.05 -2.80
N LEU A 488 0.05 11.45 -1.65
CA LEU A 488 -1.00 10.42 -1.51
C LEU A 488 -2.23 10.87 -0.72
N THR A 489 -2.22 12.07 -0.13
CA THR A 489 -3.33 12.57 0.69
C THR A 489 -3.76 13.97 0.26
N GLU A 490 -4.95 14.38 0.72
CA GLU A 490 -5.44 15.76 0.61
C GLU A 490 -5.10 16.60 1.85
N GLN A 491 -4.30 16.06 2.78
CA GLN A 491 -3.99 16.70 4.06
C GLN A 491 -3.10 17.94 3.84
N LYS A 492 -3.56 19.10 4.32
CA LYS A 492 -2.79 20.34 4.28
C LYS A 492 -1.73 20.36 5.38
N PHE A 493 -0.59 20.97 5.08
CA PHE A 493 0.51 21.17 5.99
C PHE A 493 0.34 22.49 6.75
N PRO A 494 0.62 22.54 8.07
CA PRO A 494 0.55 23.77 8.84
C PRO A 494 1.61 24.79 8.40
N ASP A 495 1.27 26.07 8.46
CA ASP A 495 2.17 27.20 8.28
C ASP A 495 2.85 27.62 9.60
N SER A 496 3.53 28.77 9.61
CA SER A 496 4.17 29.32 10.82
C SER A 496 3.19 29.72 11.94
N HIS A 497 1.91 29.83 11.64
CA HIS A 497 0.83 30.10 12.60
C HIS A 497 0.08 28.82 13.01
N ASN A 498 0.58 27.65 12.60
CA ASN A 498 -0.04 26.35 12.81
C ASN A 498 -1.40 26.18 12.11
N THR A 499 -1.63 26.93 11.03
CA THR A 499 -2.85 26.84 10.22
C THR A 499 -2.62 25.88 9.05
N PRO A 500 -3.43 24.82 8.87
CA PRO A 500 -3.23 23.81 7.82
C PRO A 500 -3.66 24.35 6.45
N VAL A 501 -2.78 25.11 5.78
CA VAL A 501 -3.06 25.80 4.50
C VAL A 501 -2.13 25.39 3.36
N ASN A 502 -0.97 24.81 3.66
CA ASN A 502 0.03 24.52 2.63
C ASN A 502 -0.30 23.20 1.93
N GLU A 503 -0.31 23.20 0.60
CA GLU A 503 -0.51 21.98 -0.22
C GLU A 503 0.70 21.03 -0.21
N LYS A 504 1.87 21.58 0.13
CA LYS A 504 3.15 20.87 0.04
C LYS A 504 4.10 21.32 1.14
N PRO A 505 5.12 20.50 1.48
CA PRO A 505 6.14 20.90 2.45
C PRO A 505 6.92 22.15 2.00
N GLU A 506 7.14 23.08 2.92
CA GLU A 506 7.70 24.42 2.64
C GLU A 506 9.13 24.42 2.07
N SER A 507 9.95 23.40 2.38
CA SER A 507 11.37 23.37 1.95
C SER A 507 11.61 22.87 0.52
N ASN A 508 10.57 22.88 -0.34
CA ASN A 508 10.62 22.44 -1.74
C ASN A 508 11.27 21.05 -1.92
N GLN A 509 11.00 20.15 -0.97
CA GLN A 509 11.61 18.81 -0.95
C GLN A 509 10.95 17.82 -1.91
N LEU A 510 9.82 18.16 -2.54
CA LEU A 510 9.13 17.26 -3.47
C LEU A 510 9.92 17.04 -4.76
N ARG A 511 9.96 15.79 -5.19
CA ARG A 511 10.53 15.36 -6.48
C ARG A 511 9.41 15.32 -7.51
N ARG A 512 9.70 15.71 -8.76
CA ARG A 512 8.75 15.56 -9.88
C ARG A 512 8.71 14.10 -10.34
N ALA A 513 7.58 13.69 -10.93
CA ALA A 513 7.43 12.39 -11.60
C ALA A 513 8.55 12.18 -12.63
#